data_AF-A0A661WR50-F1
#
_entry.id   AF-A0A661WR50-F1
#
_cell.length_a   1.000
_cell.length_b   1.000
_cell.length_c   1.000
_cell.angle_alpha   90.00
_cell.angle_beta   90.00
_cell.angle_gamma   90.00
#
_symmetry.space_group_name_H-M   'P 1'
#
loop_
_entity.id
_entity.type
_entity.pdbx_description
1 polymer ?
#
loop_
_entity_poly.entity_id
_entity_poly.type
_entity_poly.pdbx_seq_one_letter_code
_entity_poly.pdbx_strand_id
1 'polypeptide(L)' 'PGPVISAKVNIALDASEYEGTAIVNFKTHNTITATARDKNLRVVIDELEDKIASQTRKLKDKISDHHKTAHQASKE' A
#
# COMPACT_ATOMS: atom_id res chain seq x y z
N PRO A 1 5.32 3.58 -9.05
CA PRO A 1 4.98 2.14 -8.89
C PRO A 1 4.48 1.62 -10.24
N GLY A 2 4.75 0.35 -10.57
CA GLY A 2 4.22 -0.26 -11.80
C GLY A 2 2.70 -0.47 -11.75
N PRO A 3 2.09 -1.06 -12.80
CA PRO A 3 0.66 -1.35 -12.80
C PRO A 3 0.27 -2.37 -11.72
N VAL A 4 -0.91 -2.19 -11.14
CA VAL A 4 -1.52 -3.13 -10.17
C VAL A 4 -1.93 -4.42 -10.89
N ILE A 5 -1.60 -5.57 -10.32
CA ILE A 5 -2.04 -6.90 -10.80
C ILE A 5 -3.32 -7.31 -10.09
N SER A 6 -3.37 -7.13 -8.77
CA SER A 6 -4.53 -7.47 -7.96
C SER A 6 -4.62 -6.56 -6.75
N ALA A 7 -5.84 -6.26 -6.35
CA ALA A 7 -6.15 -5.61 -5.09
C ALA A 7 -7.25 -6.42 -4.41
N LYS A 8 -7.06 -6.73 -3.13
CA LYS A 8 -8.04 -7.44 -2.31
C LYS A 8 -8.23 -6.67 -1.01
N VAL A 9 -9.48 -6.47 -0.63
CA VAL A 9 -9.85 -5.90 0.66
C VAL A 9 -10.77 -6.89 1.34
N ASN A 10 -10.39 -7.33 2.53
CA ASN A 10 -11.20 -8.16 3.40
C ASN A 10 -11.62 -7.32 4.58
N ILE A 11 -12.91 -7.29 4.87
CA ILE A 11 -13.45 -6.64 6.06
C ILE A 11 -14.23 -7.70 6.82
N ALA A 12 -13.88 -7.89 8.09
CA ALA A 12 -14.56 -8.77 9.01
C ALA A 12 -15.10 -7.95 10.19
N LEU A 13 -16.16 -8.44 10.83
CA LEU A 13 -16.64 -7.93 12.10
C LEU A 13 -16.24 -8.96 13.17
N ASP A 14 -15.33 -8.59 14.06
CA ASP A 14 -14.85 -9.42 15.17
C ASP A 14 -15.12 -8.72 16.50
N ALA A 15 -15.77 -9.42 17.43
CA ALA A 15 -16.03 -8.94 18.79
C ALA A 15 -16.57 -7.49 18.93
N SER A 16 -17.34 -7.00 17.94
CA SER A 16 -17.90 -5.64 17.83
C SER A 16 -17.01 -4.56 17.19
N GLU A 17 -15.87 -4.94 16.62
CA GLU A 17 -15.00 -4.06 15.84
C GLU A 17 -14.86 -4.57 14.41
N TYR A 18 -14.90 -3.65 13.46
CA TYR A 18 -14.54 -3.96 12.09
C TYR A 18 -13.02 -4.08 11.98
N GLU A 19 -12.55 -5.16 11.38
CA GLU A 19 -11.15 -5.32 11.01
C GLU A 19 -11.05 -5.37 9.49
N GLY A 20 -10.29 -4.44 8.93
CA GLY A 20 -10.01 -4.34 7.52
C GLY A 20 -8.58 -4.73 7.21
N THR A 21 -8.38 -5.56 6.19
CA THR A 21 -7.07 -5.87 5.61
C THR A 21 -7.12 -5.63 4.11
N ALA A 22 -6.21 -4.81 3.60
CA ALA A 22 -6.03 -4.56 2.19
C ALA A 22 -4.66 -5.05 1.71
N ILE A 23 -4.65 -5.75 0.58
CA ILE A 23 -3.45 -6.25 -0.08
C ILE A 23 -3.48 -5.81 -1.54
N VAL A 24 -2.47 -5.02 -1.95
CA VAL A 24 -2.31 -4.53 -3.32
C VAL A 24 -1.00 -5.05 -3.89
N ASN A 25 -1.08 -5.87 -4.93
CA ASN A 25 0.06 -6.45 -5.61
C ASN A 25 0.36 -5.70 -6.91
N PHE A 26 1.61 -5.30 -7.11
CA PHE A 26 2.09 -4.60 -8.30
C PHE A 26 2.93 -5.53 -9.18
N LYS A 27 2.97 -5.27 -10.50
CA LYS A 27 3.81 -6.03 -11.45
C LYS A 27 5.30 -6.01 -11.12
N THR A 28 5.76 -5.03 -10.37
CA THR A 28 7.15 -4.86 -9.97
C THR A 28 7.57 -5.76 -8.79
N HIS A 29 6.86 -6.87 -8.52
CA HIS A 29 7.05 -7.71 -7.33
C HIS A 29 6.96 -6.96 -6.00
N ASN A 30 6.26 -5.82 -5.99
CA ASN A 30 6.00 -5.06 -4.76
C ASN A 30 4.58 -5.37 -4.29
N THR A 31 4.41 -5.51 -2.99
CA THR A 31 3.10 -5.70 -2.35
C THR A 31 2.93 -4.65 -1.26
N ILE A 32 1.79 -3.98 -1.26
CA ILE A 32 1.34 -3.09 -0.19
C ILE A 32 0.32 -3.86 0.64
N THR A 33 0.55 -3.91 1.95
CA THR A 33 -0.38 -4.49 2.91
C THR A 33 -0.76 -3.41 3.92
N ALA A 34 -2.04 -3.22 4.15
CA ALA A 34 -2.57 -2.30 5.13
C ALA A 34 -3.61 -3.01 5.99
N THR A 35 -3.62 -2.71 7.28
CA THR A 35 -4.62 -3.19 8.22
C THR A 35 -5.19 -2.01 9.01
N ALA A 36 -6.47 -2.07 9.36
CA ALA A 36 -7.14 -1.09 10.19
C ALA A 36 -8.21 -1.78 11.04
N ARG A 37 -8.49 -1.25 12.22
CA ARG A 37 -9.50 -1.80 13.12
C ARG A 37 -10.22 -0.66 13.85
N ASP A 38 -11.54 -0.64 13.79
CA ASP A 38 -12.37 0.36 14.45
C ASP A 38 -13.83 -0.12 14.60
N LYS A 39 -14.57 0.42 15.57
CA LYS A 39 -16.01 0.13 15.75
C LYS A 39 -16.88 0.65 14.60
N ASN A 40 -16.39 1.64 13.87
CA ASN A 40 -17.05 2.24 12.73
C ASN A 40 -16.37 1.78 11.42
N LEU A 41 -17.13 1.06 10.60
CA LEU A 41 -16.70 0.58 9.29
C LEU A 41 -16.13 1.71 8.40
N ARG A 42 -16.69 2.92 8.48
CA ARG A 42 -16.23 4.05 7.68
C ARG A 42 -14.79 4.44 8.06
N VAL A 43 -14.49 4.47 9.35
CA VAL A 43 -13.14 4.78 9.86
C VAL A 43 -12.14 3.73 9.40
N VAL A 44 -12.51 2.44 9.44
CA VAL A 44 -11.65 1.36 8.90
C VAL A 44 -11.34 1.56 7.42
N ILE A 45 -12.34 1.93 6.61
CA ILE A 45 -12.15 2.17 5.17
C ILE A 45 -11.22 3.38 4.95
N ASP A 46 -11.50 4.50 5.62
CA ASP A 46 -10.71 5.73 5.47
C ASP A 46 -9.24 5.50 5.89
N GLU A 47 -9.01 4.78 6.98
CA GLU A 47 -7.67 4.39 7.40
C GLU A 47 -6.94 3.49 6.40
N LEU A 48 -7.64 2.51 5.81
CA LEU A 48 -7.06 1.64 4.79
C LEU A 48 -6.66 2.45 3.56
N GLU A 49 -7.51 3.37 3.10
CA GLU A 49 -7.21 4.26 1.98
C GLU A 49 -5.97 5.12 2.26
N ASP A 50 -5.90 5.75 3.43
CA ASP A 50 -4.76 6.57 3.84
C ASP A 50 -3.46 5.77 3.91
N LYS A 51 -3.52 4.56 4.50
CA LYS A 51 -2.36 3.66 4.61
C LYS A 51 -1.89 3.22 3.22
N ILE A 52 -2.80 2.83 2.33
CA ILE A 52 -2.45 2.43 0.94
C ILE A 52 -1.86 3.60 0.17
N ALA A 53 -2.46 4.79 0.26
CA ALA A 53 -1.99 5.99 -0.42
C ALA A 53 -0.60 6.43 0.08
N SER A 54 -0.37 6.37 1.39
CA SER A 54 0.92 6.68 2.01
C SER A 54 2.00 5.68 1.57
N GLN A 55 1.72 4.38 1.63
CA GLN A 55 2.66 3.35 1.19
C GLN A 55 2.95 3.42 -0.31
N THR A 56 1.95 3.73 -1.14
CA THR A 56 2.11 3.88 -2.59
C THR A 56 3.01 5.07 -2.93
N ARG A 57 2.88 6.18 -2.20
CA ARG A 57 3.77 7.35 -2.32
C ARG A 57 5.21 6.99 -1.94
N LYS A 58 5.42 6.37 -0.78
CA LYS A 58 6.76 5.91 -0.34
C LYS A 58 7.39 4.95 -1.36
N LEU A 59 6.60 4.05 -1.93
CA LEU A 59 7.09 3.13 -2.96
C LEU A 59 7.48 3.86 -4.25
N LYS A 60 6.71 4.87 -4.67
CA LYS A 60 7.04 5.72 -5.81
C LYS A 60 8.37 6.44 -5.57
N ASP A 61 8.54 7.04 -4.40
CA ASP A 61 9.73 7.82 -4.06
C ASP A 61 10.97 6.92 -4.02
N LYS A 62 10.87 5.74 -3.38
CA LYS A 62 11.96 4.75 -3.35
C LYS A 62 12.40 4.29 -4.74
N ILE A 63 11.45 4.08 -5.67
CA ILE A 63 11.76 3.72 -7.06
C ILE A 63 12.46 4.89 -7.78
N SER A 64 11.96 6.11 -7.59
CA SER A 64 12.54 7.32 -8.19
C SER A 64 13.98 7.53 -7.73
N ASP A 65 14.25 7.37 -6.44
CA ASP A 65 15.58 7.56 -5.87
C ASP A 65 16.56 6.50 -6.35
N HIS A 66 16.15 5.22 -6.39
CA HIS A 66 16.98 4.14 -6.90
C HIS A 66 17.38 4.35 -8.38
N HIS A 67 16.47 4.93 -9.19
CA HIS A 67 16.75 5.22 -10.60
C HIS A 67 17.73 6.39 -10.78
N LYS A 68 17.73 7.37 -9.86
CA LYS A 68 18.71 8.47 -9.87
C LYS A 68 20.12 7.99 -9.50
N THR A 69 20.23 7.19 -8.45
CA THR A 69 21.54 6.67 -7.98
C THR A 69 22.18 5.74 -9.01
N ALA A 70 21.40 4.86 -9.64
CA ALA A 70 21.89 3.97 -10.68
C ALA A 70 22.40 4.72 -11.92
N HIS A 71 21.77 5.84 -12.29
CA HIS A 71 22.17 6.62 -13.46
C HIS A 71 23.43 7.49 -13.22
N GLN A 72 23.72 7.86 -11.97
CA GLN A 72 24.98 8.52 -11.61
C GLN A 72 26.17 7.55 -11.65
N ALA A 73 26.00 6.33 -11.14
CA ALA A 73 27.07 5.32 -11.10
C ALA A 73 27.49 4.78 -12.48
N SER A 74 26.69 4.99 -13.55
CA SER A 74 27.05 4.60 -14.92
C SER A 74 27.74 5.71 -15.73
N LYS A 75 27.96 6.89 -15.14
CA LYS A 75 28.61 8.04 -15.80
C LYS A 75 30.02 8.35 -15.26
N GLU A 76 30.50 7.57 -14.29
CA GLU A 76 31.90 7.53 -13.85
C GLU A 76 32.57 6.27 -14.42
#